data_AF-A0A947ZDV5-F1
#
_entry.id   AF-A0A947ZDV5-F1
#
_cell.length_a   1.000
_cell.length_b   1.000
_cell.length_c   1.000
_cell.angle_alpha   90.00
_cell.angle_beta   90.00
_cell.angle_gamma   90.00
#
_symmetry.space_group_name_H-M   'P 1'
#
loop_
_entity.id
_entity.type
_entity.pdbx_description
1 polymer ?
#
loop_
_entity_poly.entity_id
_entity_poly.type
_entity_poly.pdbx_seq_one_letter_code
_entity_poly.pdbx_strand_id
1 'polypeptide(L)'
;MEAIRYGSLKILTDCSHCGSPVTVNGPQREVLCTSCHRELPFPEETWNHLFRELDQFVMGHPGGGKKSSTVTSGESTLKVTMTSGTPSCSKCQGTLELGSSDAFTGETRCQGCGETTSFVEAPSWLEESGSMKVIGGESEPASRVQPTRGDKPIAMNCPNCSGSLKITESLKRVTNCEFCGTEFFIPDAVWSLLHPVTVARNWFVRFEGTPKWLLQRQRGEALKQQRREQEKKHKEYNKAVENLSTQINKLESGSWGKYAWGYFAAFMVGMFAIGFPILFISPLSKMVGQKICDGEYQRRTFSSGNKTSIKFYCKKGASVESLDAKMFLFGPGAGILFLATLWTLCIPVFRLKARKKANILREQINNLKATGPPQG
;
A
#
# COMPACT_ATOMS: atom_id res chain seq x y z
N MET A 1 -14.41 3.62 -16.50
CA MET A 1 -15.62 4.21 -15.92
C MET A 1 -15.52 4.12 -14.42
N GLU A 2 -15.58 5.24 -13.72
CA GLU A 2 -15.56 5.22 -12.25
C GLU A 2 -16.85 4.58 -11.73
N ALA A 3 -16.74 3.72 -10.72
CA ALA A 3 -17.90 3.06 -10.14
C ALA A 3 -18.69 4.06 -9.29
N ILE A 4 -19.83 4.52 -9.79
CA ILE A 4 -20.79 5.32 -9.02
C ILE A 4 -21.43 4.42 -7.96
N ARG A 5 -21.42 4.87 -6.71
CA ARG A 5 -21.97 4.13 -5.57
C ARG A 5 -22.99 4.99 -4.84
N TYR A 6 -23.99 4.34 -4.25
CA TYR A 6 -25.05 5.00 -3.51
C TYR A 6 -25.22 4.37 -2.13
N GLY A 7 -25.38 5.21 -1.12
CA GLY A 7 -25.76 4.80 0.22
C GLY A 7 -26.79 5.75 0.80
N SER A 8 -27.62 5.29 1.73
CA SER A 8 -28.52 6.14 2.51
C SER A 8 -28.15 6.21 3.96
N LEU A 9 -28.50 7.34 4.57
CA LEU A 9 -28.42 7.60 5.99
C LEU A 9 -29.81 7.92 6.53
N LYS A 10 -30.09 7.40 7.72
CA LYS A 10 -31.17 7.84 8.60
C LYS A 10 -30.59 8.03 9.98
N ILE A 11 -30.64 9.27 10.46
CA ILE A 11 -29.96 9.69 11.68
C ILE A 11 -31.00 10.21 12.67
N LEU A 12 -30.93 9.68 13.88
CA LEU A 12 -31.66 10.14 15.04
C LEU A 12 -30.65 10.50 16.13
N THR A 13 -30.82 11.65 16.77
CA THR A 13 -30.07 12.06 17.95
C THR A 13 -31.04 12.45 19.05
N ASP A 14 -30.56 12.58 20.29
CA ASP A 14 -31.33 13.18 21.37
C ASP A 14 -30.88 14.63 21.59
N CYS A 15 -31.81 15.51 21.95
CA CYS A 15 -31.50 16.91 22.25
C CYS A 15 -30.78 17.03 23.59
N SER A 16 -29.59 17.62 23.61
CA SER A 16 -28.79 17.82 24.85
C SER A 16 -29.48 18.71 25.89
N HIS A 17 -30.48 19.51 25.48
CA HIS A 17 -31.19 20.42 26.39
C HIS A 17 -32.47 19.85 26.99
N CYS A 18 -33.26 19.10 26.23
CA CYS A 18 -34.56 18.60 26.67
C CYS A 18 -34.73 17.08 26.60
N GLY A 19 -33.74 16.36 26.06
CA GLY A 19 -33.78 14.90 25.89
C GLY A 19 -34.69 14.40 24.77
N SER A 20 -35.48 15.27 24.13
CA SER A 20 -36.35 14.85 23.02
C SER A 20 -35.55 14.34 21.81
N PRO A 21 -36.05 13.32 21.10
CA PRO A 21 -35.42 12.85 19.87
C PRO A 21 -35.49 13.93 18.78
N VAL A 22 -34.40 14.10 18.06
CA VAL A 22 -34.23 15.02 16.95
C VAL A 22 -33.79 14.26 15.71
N THR A 23 -34.46 14.52 14.60
CA THR A 23 -34.22 13.87 13.31
C THR A 23 -33.23 14.69 12.50
N VAL A 24 -32.20 14.05 11.93
CA VAL A 24 -31.21 14.73 11.08
C VAL A 24 -31.39 14.26 9.64
N ASN A 25 -32.08 15.07 8.84
CA ASN A 25 -32.55 14.72 7.49
C ASN A 25 -31.63 15.22 6.37
N GLY A 26 -30.37 15.55 6.65
CA GLY A 26 -29.37 15.96 5.66
C GLY A 26 -28.10 16.50 6.33
N PRO A 27 -27.06 16.85 5.55
CA PRO A 27 -25.82 17.41 6.05
C PRO A 27 -26.01 18.89 6.43
N GLN A 28 -26.25 19.13 7.71
CA GLN A 28 -26.40 20.46 8.30
C GLN A 28 -25.43 20.60 9.48
N ARG A 29 -24.86 21.78 9.71
CA ARG A 29 -24.02 22.07 10.90
C ARG A 29 -24.84 22.28 12.16
N GLU A 30 -26.12 22.57 12.01
CA GLU A 30 -27.04 22.82 13.11
C GLU A 30 -28.39 22.17 12.80
N VAL A 31 -28.98 21.54 13.81
CA VAL A 31 -30.32 20.93 13.69
C VAL A 31 -31.21 21.53 14.77
N LEU A 32 -32.39 22.02 14.38
CA LEU A 32 -33.35 22.59 15.32
C LEU A 32 -34.12 21.49 16.04
N CYS A 33 -34.12 21.50 17.37
CA CYS A 33 -34.98 20.62 18.14
C CYS A 33 -36.44 21.08 18.04
N THR A 34 -37.33 20.24 17.51
CA THR A 34 -38.77 20.56 17.36
C THR A 34 -39.52 20.67 18.69
N SER A 35 -38.95 20.20 19.80
CA SER A 35 -39.56 20.28 21.14
C SER A 35 -39.20 21.55 21.90
N CYS A 36 -37.92 21.94 21.90
CA CYS A 36 -37.44 23.10 22.68
C CYS A 36 -36.95 24.27 21.84
N HIS A 37 -36.95 24.13 20.50
CA HIS A 37 -36.51 25.12 19.52
C HIS A 37 -35.07 25.61 19.72
N ARG A 38 -34.24 24.84 20.43
CA ARG A 38 -32.81 25.09 20.50
C ARG A 38 -32.09 24.42 19.34
N GLU A 39 -31.08 25.11 18.85
CA GLU A 39 -30.17 24.61 17.83
C GLU A 39 -29.19 23.64 18.48
N LEU A 40 -29.02 22.49 17.85
CA LEU A 40 -28.05 21.48 18.25
C LEU A 40 -26.89 21.51 17.26
N PRO A 41 -25.66 21.77 17.71
CA PRO A 41 -24.51 21.75 16.83
C PRO A 41 -24.25 20.31 16.37
N PHE A 42 -23.91 20.17 15.08
CA PHE A 42 -23.53 18.93 14.45
C PHE A 42 -22.16 19.13 13.77
N PRO A 43 -21.05 18.84 14.50
CA PRO A 43 -19.69 19.15 14.04
C PRO A 43 -19.33 18.46 12.71
N GLU A 44 -18.51 19.12 11.89
CA GLU A 44 -18.08 18.62 10.58
C GLU A 44 -17.31 17.30 10.68
N GLU A 45 -16.56 17.09 11.76
CA GLU A 45 -15.85 15.85 12.04
C GLU A 45 -16.81 14.66 12.14
N THR A 46 -18.01 14.89 12.70
CA THR A 46 -19.07 13.90 12.80
C THR A 46 -19.53 13.49 11.40
N TRP A 47 -19.77 14.46 10.52
CA TRP A 47 -20.14 14.20 9.13
C TRP A 47 -19.05 13.42 8.39
N ASN A 48 -17.80 13.87 8.50
CA ASN A 48 -16.66 13.20 7.88
C ASN A 48 -16.49 11.75 8.37
N HIS A 49 -16.79 11.48 9.64
CA HIS A 49 -16.82 10.12 10.17
C HIS A 49 -17.95 9.29 9.56
N LEU A 50 -19.18 9.83 9.57
CA LEU A 50 -20.37 9.13 9.07
C LEU A 50 -20.29 8.81 7.57
N PHE A 51 -19.83 9.74 6.74
CA PHE A 51 -19.69 9.48 5.30
C PHE A 51 -18.57 8.51 4.98
N ARG A 52 -17.46 8.54 5.74
CA ARG A 52 -16.40 7.55 5.60
C ARG A 52 -16.88 6.15 5.95
N GLU A 53 -17.63 6.01 7.05
CA GLU A 53 -18.23 4.74 7.45
C GLU A 53 -19.27 4.27 6.41
N LEU A 54 -20.10 5.19 5.89
CA LEU A 54 -21.07 4.88 4.83
C LEU A 54 -20.39 4.40 3.54
N ASP A 55 -19.37 5.10 3.04
CA ASP A 55 -18.65 4.72 1.82
C ASP A 55 -17.95 3.35 1.98
N GLN A 56 -17.30 3.11 3.12
CA GLN A 56 -16.75 1.78 3.45
C GLN A 56 -17.83 0.70 3.47
N PHE A 57 -18.98 0.99 4.06
CA PHE A 57 -20.10 0.06 4.13
C PHE A 57 -20.66 -0.27 2.74
N VAL A 58 -20.89 0.75 1.91
CA VAL A 58 -21.41 0.60 0.53
C VAL A 58 -20.43 -0.19 -0.34
N MET A 59 -19.12 0.07 -0.22
CA MET A 59 -18.09 -0.70 -0.92
C MET A 59 -18.10 -2.19 -0.54
N GLY A 60 -18.34 -2.50 0.74
CA GLY A 60 -18.44 -3.88 1.21
C GLY A 60 -19.74 -4.60 0.81
N HIS A 61 -20.79 -3.87 0.43
CA HIS A 61 -22.14 -4.40 0.19
C HIS A 61 -22.77 -3.85 -1.11
N PRO A 62 -22.19 -4.09 -2.29
CA PRO A 62 -22.67 -3.53 -3.55
C PRO A 62 -24.06 -4.03 -3.97
N GLY A 63 -24.51 -5.18 -3.46
CA GLY A 63 -25.82 -5.78 -3.76
C GLY A 63 -26.95 -5.38 -2.81
N GLY A 64 -26.71 -4.37 -1.97
CA GLY A 64 -27.64 -3.98 -0.92
C GLY A 64 -27.29 -4.60 0.44
N GLY A 65 -27.59 -3.85 1.49
CA GLY A 65 -27.26 -4.20 2.86
C GLY A 65 -27.75 -3.11 3.79
N LYS A 66 -28.03 -3.47 5.05
CA LYS A 66 -28.46 -2.53 6.08
C LYS A 66 -27.61 -2.71 7.33
N LYS A 67 -27.06 -1.61 7.85
CA LYS A 67 -26.31 -1.56 9.10
C LYS A 67 -26.95 -0.52 10.01
N SER A 68 -27.14 -0.85 11.27
CA SER A 68 -27.47 0.14 12.30
C SER A 68 -26.32 0.23 13.28
N SER A 69 -25.89 1.45 13.58
CA SER A 69 -24.82 1.75 14.52
C SER A 69 -25.26 2.86 15.47
N THR A 70 -24.64 2.88 16.65
CA THR A 70 -24.72 4.01 17.57
C THR A 70 -23.35 4.68 17.58
N VAL A 71 -23.31 5.96 17.24
CA VAL A 71 -22.08 6.76 17.16
C VAL A 71 -22.17 7.84 18.22
N THR A 72 -21.18 7.92 19.10
CA THR A 72 -21.09 8.99 20.10
C THR A 72 -20.21 10.10 19.54
N SER A 73 -20.73 11.32 19.47
CA SER A 73 -19.99 12.51 19.04
C SER A 73 -20.16 13.62 20.06
N GLY A 74 -19.08 13.94 20.79
CA GLY A 74 -19.16 14.84 21.94
C GLY A 74 -20.13 14.34 23.00
N GLU A 75 -21.09 15.18 23.37
CA GLU A 75 -22.15 14.87 24.35
C GLU A 75 -23.37 14.15 23.73
N SER A 76 -23.43 14.06 22.40
CA SER A 76 -24.59 13.55 21.68
C SER A 76 -24.40 12.09 21.27
N THR A 77 -25.46 11.30 21.40
CA THR A 77 -25.51 9.91 20.91
C THR A 77 -26.37 9.85 19.65
N LEU A 78 -25.76 9.43 18.54
CA LEU A 78 -26.39 9.31 17.23
C LEU A 78 -26.78 7.86 16.96
N LYS A 79 -28.06 7.59 16.75
CA LYS A 79 -28.56 6.33 16.20
C LYS A 79 -28.60 6.45 14.68
N VAL A 80 -27.69 5.76 14.01
CA VAL A 80 -27.51 5.84 12.57
C VAL A 80 -27.93 4.52 11.93
N THR A 81 -28.74 4.62 10.87
CA THR A 81 -29.04 3.50 9.97
C THR A 81 -28.47 3.81 8.60
N MET A 82 -27.59 2.93 8.13
CA MET A 82 -26.95 2.99 6.83
C MET A 82 -27.54 1.90 5.94
N THR A 83 -27.86 2.23 4.69
CA THR A 83 -28.28 1.24 3.68
C THR A 83 -27.45 1.42 2.42
N SER A 84 -26.98 0.34 1.81
CA SER A 84 -26.40 0.39 0.46
C SER A 84 -27.48 0.07 -0.56
N GLY A 85 -27.43 0.74 -1.71
CA GLY A 85 -28.39 0.52 -2.79
C GLY A 85 -28.76 1.79 -3.54
N THR A 86 -29.51 1.62 -4.63
CA THR A 86 -29.98 2.73 -5.46
C THR A 86 -30.95 3.63 -4.71
N PRO A 87 -30.94 4.95 -4.97
CA PRO A 87 -31.87 5.88 -4.32
C PRO A 87 -33.33 5.49 -4.53
N SER A 88 -34.10 5.50 -3.44
CA SER A 88 -35.52 5.18 -3.42
C SER A 88 -36.34 6.40 -3.01
N CYS A 89 -37.56 6.46 -3.53
CA CYS A 89 -38.51 7.51 -3.19
C CYS A 89 -38.91 7.41 -1.71
N SER A 90 -38.87 8.53 -0.99
CA SER A 90 -39.26 8.61 0.42
C SER A 90 -40.72 8.22 0.69
N LYS A 91 -41.60 8.37 -0.31
CA LYS A 91 -43.05 8.13 -0.19
C LYS A 91 -43.45 6.70 -0.55
N CYS A 92 -43.10 6.22 -1.74
CA CYS A 92 -43.51 4.89 -2.22
C CYS A 92 -42.40 3.84 -2.21
N GLN A 93 -41.17 4.20 -1.85
CA GLN A 93 -39.98 3.33 -1.90
C GLN A 93 -39.59 2.82 -3.29
N GLY A 94 -40.22 3.33 -4.36
CA GLY A 94 -39.83 3.02 -5.73
C GLY A 94 -38.45 3.59 -6.11
N THR A 95 -37.73 2.94 -7.00
CA THR A 95 -36.42 3.37 -7.49
C THR A 95 -36.51 4.75 -8.15
N LEU A 96 -35.58 5.65 -7.83
CA LEU A 96 -35.45 6.95 -8.47
C LEU A 96 -34.52 6.81 -9.69
N GLU A 97 -34.99 7.26 -10.85
CA GLU A 97 -34.16 7.36 -12.04
C GLU A 97 -33.24 8.56 -11.91
N LEU A 98 -31.94 8.28 -11.83
CA LEU A 98 -30.91 9.30 -11.80
C LEU A 98 -30.34 9.41 -13.20
N GLY A 99 -30.50 10.59 -13.81
CA GLY A 99 -29.86 10.89 -15.09
C GLY A 99 -28.34 10.71 -15.01
N SER A 100 -27.72 10.37 -16.13
CA SER A 100 -26.25 10.24 -16.21
C SER A 100 -25.52 11.59 -16.26
N SER A 101 -26.24 12.71 -16.29
CA SER A 101 -25.66 14.04 -16.52
C SER A 101 -24.87 14.54 -15.32
N ASP A 102 -23.66 15.05 -15.53
CA ASP A 102 -22.76 15.54 -14.48
C ASP A 102 -23.32 16.76 -13.71
N ALA A 103 -24.23 17.54 -14.32
CA ALA A 103 -24.94 18.65 -13.69
C ALA A 103 -26.08 18.12 -12.80
N PHE A 104 -25.82 18.04 -11.49
CA PHE A 104 -26.69 17.38 -10.51
C PHE A 104 -27.42 18.35 -9.57
N THR A 105 -27.49 19.63 -9.89
CA THR A 105 -28.48 20.54 -9.28
C THR A 105 -29.79 20.38 -10.01
N GLY A 106 -30.85 19.93 -9.32
CA GLY A 106 -32.16 19.81 -9.95
C GLY A 106 -33.14 18.96 -9.15
N GLU A 107 -34.14 18.46 -9.85
CA GLU A 107 -35.24 17.68 -9.31
C GLU A 107 -35.42 16.41 -10.15
N THR A 108 -35.62 15.26 -9.50
CA THR A 108 -36.11 14.03 -10.18
C THR A 108 -37.53 13.74 -9.72
N ARG A 109 -38.33 13.12 -10.58
CA ARG A 109 -39.66 12.61 -10.21
C ARG A 109 -39.60 11.10 -10.06
N CYS A 110 -40.20 10.60 -8.99
CA CYS A 110 -40.39 9.17 -8.82
C CYS A 110 -41.36 8.63 -9.88
N GLN A 111 -40.95 7.63 -10.65
CA GLN A 111 -41.80 6.98 -11.65
C GLN A 111 -43.03 6.28 -11.05
N GLY A 112 -42.96 5.85 -9.78
CA GLY A 112 -44.06 5.15 -9.12
C GLY A 112 -45.18 6.05 -8.59
N CYS A 113 -44.83 7.17 -7.95
CA CYS A 113 -45.82 8.04 -7.29
C CYS A 113 -45.82 9.49 -7.76
N GLY A 114 -44.93 9.87 -8.68
CA GLY A 114 -44.80 11.24 -9.19
C GLY A 114 -44.14 12.23 -8.22
N GLU A 115 -43.78 11.82 -7.01
CA GLU A 115 -43.17 12.69 -6.00
C GLU A 115 -41.83 13.24 -6.49
N THR A 116 -41.65 14.56 -6.38
CA THR A 116 -40.40 15.23 -6.77
C THR A 116 -39.39 15.15 -5.63
N THR A 117 -38.16 14.73 -5.92
CA THR A 117 -37.03 14.71 -4.99
C THR A 117 -35.96 15.66 -5.49
N SER A 118 -35.53 16.59 -4.63
CA SER A 118 -34.45 17.52 -4.94
C SER A 118 -33.08 16.87 -4.79
N PHE A 119 -32.15 17.35 -5.62
CA PHE A 119 -30.72 17.08 -5.53
C PHE A 119 -30.01 18.36 -5.15
N VAL A 120 -29.13 18.25 -4.16
CA VAL A 120 -28.30 19.36 -3.74
C VAL A 120 -26.85 18.90 -3.79
N GLU A 121 -25.98 19.78 -4.25
CA GLU A 121 -24.54 19.57 -4.13
C GLU A 121 -24.17 19.43 -2.65
N ALA A 122 -23.11 18.65 -2.39
CA ALA A 122 -22.59 18.59 -1.04
C ALA A 122 -22.18 20.02 -0.61
N PRO A 123 -22.49 20.44 0.62
CA PRO A 123 -21.99 21.72 1.13
C PRO A 123 -20.46 21.80 0.98
N SER A 124 -19.92 22.99 0.72
CA SER A 124 -18.49 23.17 0.43
C SER A 124 -17.57 22.65 1.53
N TRP A 125 -17.99 22.76 2.80
CA TRP A 125 -17.26 22.21 3.95
C TRP A 125 -17.15 20.68 3.94
N LEU A 126 -18.00 20.01 3.16
CA LEU A 126 -18.02 18.56 3.03
C LEU A 126 -17.20 18.05 1.83
N GLU A 127 -16.82 18.92 0.90
CA GLU A 127 -16.06 18.56 -0.31
C GLU A 127 -14.69 17.93 -0.01
N GLU A 128 -14.10 18.25 1.16
CA GLU A 128 -12.82 17.66 1.58
C GLU A 128 -12.86 16.13 1.68
N SER A 129 -14.04 15.56 1.95
CA SER A 129 -14.24 14.11 2.05
C SER A 129 -14.30 13.39 0.69
N GLY A 130 -14.42 14.14 -0.41
CA GLY A 130 -14.46 13.63 -1.79
C GLY A 130 -15.63 14.18 -2.58
N SER A 131 -15.69 13.85 -3.88
CA SER A 131 -16.80 14.20 -4.75
C SER A 131 -18.06 13.44 -4.32
N MET A 132 -18.86 14.10 -3.48
CA MET A 132 -20.10 13.57 -2.93
C MET A 132 -21.27 14.45 -3.38
N LYS A 133 -22.42 13.83 -3.62
CA LYS A 133 -23.68 14.54 -3.92
C LYS A 133 -24.78 14.04 -3.00
N VAL A 134 -25.68 14.93 -2.58
CA VAL A 134 -26.73 14.65 -1.60
C VAL A 134 -28.08 14.60 -2.30
N ILE A 135 -28.86 13.56 -2.03
CA ILE A 135 -30.12 13.27 -2.71
C ILE A 135 -31.24 13.17 -1.67
N GLY A 136 -32.25 14.04 -1.78
CA GLY A 136 -33.39 14.05 -0.87
C GLY A 136 -33.07 14.46 0.57
N GLY A 137 -31.86 14.97 0.81
CA GLY A 137 -31.46 15.55 2.09
C GLY A 137 -31.89 17.01 2.20
N GLU A 138 -32.22 17.45 3.41
CA GLU A 138 -32.33 18.87 3.73
C GLU A 138 -30.94 19.49 3.69
N SER A 139 -30.70 20.42 2.76
CA SER A 139 -29.50 21.23 2.79
C SER A 139 -29.63 22.31 3.87
N GLU A 140 -28.50 22.90 4.26
CA GLU A 140 -28.57 24.18 4.96
C GLU A 140 -29.34 25.17 4.08
N PRO A 141 -30.29 25.91 4.64
CA PRO A 141 -31.00 26.91 3.87
C PRO A 141 -30.01 28.07 3.62
N ALA A 142 -29.68 28.36 2.35
CA ALA A 142 -28.82 29.50 1.95
C ALA A 142 -29.33 30.86 2.46
N SER A 143 -30.59 30.89 2.86
CA SER A 143 -31.17 31.77 3.87
C SER A 143 -32.30 30.94 4.46
N ARG A 144 -32.48 30.89 5.79
CA ARG A 144 -33.65 30.30 6.45
C ARG A 144 -34.92 31.00 5.95
N VAL A 145 -35.33 30.71 4.72
CA VAL A 145 -36.69 30.87 4.27
C VAL A 145 -37.38 29.78 5.06
N GLN A 146 -37.82 30.15 6.27
CA GLN A 146 -38.90 29.43 6.93
C GLN A 146 -39.89 29.12 5.82
N PRO A 147 -40.23 27.84 5.59
CA PRO A 147 -41.16 27.52 4.53
C PRO A 147 -42.33 28.45 4.73
N THR A 148 -42.59 29.31 3.75
CA THR A 148 -43.79 30.14 3.68
C THR A 148 -44.97 29.20 3.42
N ARG A 149 -45.16 28.19 4.28
CA ARG A 149 -46.49 27.75 4.67
C ARG A 149 -47.09 29.02 5.24
N GLY A 150 -47.74 29.77 4.35
CA GLY A 150 -48.13 31.14 4.60
C GLY A 150 -48.70 31.21 6.00
N ASP A 151 -48.22 32.19 6.77
CA ASP A 151 -48.59 32.50 8.14
C ASP A 151 -50.11 32.57 8.26
N LYS A 152 -50.77 31.42 8.23
CA LYS A 152 -52.21 31.28 8.33
C LYS A 152 -52.40 31.02 9.81
N PRO A 153 -52.57 32.08 10.61
CA PRO A 153 -52.77 31.91 12.03
C PRO A 153 -53.95 30.96 12.24
N ILE A 154 -53.78 30.00 13.13
CA ILE A 154 -54.89 29.16 13.54
C ILE A 154 -55.70 30.00 14.53
N ALA A 155 -56.93 30.34 14.14
CA ALA A 155 -57.85 31.04 15.02
C ALA A 155 -58.43 30.04 16.03
N MET A 156 -58.31 30.35 17.32
CA MET A 156 -59.01 29.63 18.38
C MET A 156 -59.52 30.59 19.46
N ASN A 157 -60.56 30.21 20.19
CA ASN A 157 -61.09 31.05 21.25
C ASN A 157 -60.34 30.79 22.57
N CYS A 158 -60.10 31.87 23.33
CA CYS A 158 -59.60 31.77 24.70
C CYS A 158 -60.58 30.98 25.56
N PRO A 159 -60.14 29.97 26.33
CA PRO A 159 -61.04 29.17 27.16
C PRO A 159 -61.68 29.96 28.31
N ASN A 160 -61.10 31.11 28.70
CA ASN A 160 -61.60 31.93 29.80
C ASN A 160 -62.53 33.06 29.34
N CYS A 161 -62.12 33.88 28.36
CA CYS A 161 -62.86 35.07 27.94
C CYS A 161 -63.50 34.96 26.55
N SER A 162 -63.36 33.82 25.88
CA SER A 162 -63.84 33.59 24.50
C SER A 162 -63.27 34.54 23.44
N GLY A 163 -62.21 35.31 23.76
CA GLY A 163 -61.52 36.18 22.80
C GLY A 163 -60.83 35.38 21.69
N SER A 164 -60.84 35.89 20.46
CA SER A 164 -60.25 35.22 19.29
C SER A 164 -58.73 35.35 19.28
N LEU A 165 -58.03 34.27 19.58
CA LEU A 165 -56.57 34.19 19.62
C LEU A 165 -56.02 33.81 18.24
N LYS A 166 -54.98 34.51 17.80
CA LYS A 166 -54.21 34.17 16.59
C LYS A 166 -52.99 33.38 17.00
N ILE A 167 -53.00 32.07 16.74
CA ILE A 167 -51.85 31.23 17.07
C ILE A 167 -50.93 31.10 15.87
N THR A 168 -49.69 31.54 16.04
CA THR A 168 -48.58 31.47 15.07
C THR A 168 -47.53 30.44 15.50
N GLU A 169 -46.65 30.04 14.58
CA GLU A 169 -45.53 29.12 14.84
C GLU A 169 -44.53 29.68 15.88
N SER A 170 -44.43 31.01 15.99
CA SER A 170 -43.54 31.66 16.95
C SER A 170 -43.99 31.58 18.42
N LEU A 171 -45.24 31.17 18.68
CA LEU A 171 -45.76 31.12 20.04
C LEU A 171 -45.28 29.88 20.78
N LYS A 172 -45.03 30.05 22.09
CA LYS A 172 -44.72 28.95 23.00
C LYS A 172 -45.98 28.10 23.25
N ARG A 173 -45.77 26.85 23.65
CA ARG A 173 -46.85 25.90 23.97
C ARG A 173 -47.81 26.38 25.06
N VAL A 174 -47.27 27.13 26.02
CA VAL A 174 -48.03 27.90 27.01
C VAL A 174 -47.86 29.36 26.65
N THR A 175 -48.97 30.06 26.43
CA THR A 175 -48.97 31.48 26.08
C THR A 175 -50.14 32.19 26.76
N ASN A 176 -50.12 33.52 26.77
CA ASN A 176 -51.11 34.33 27.49
C ASN A 176 -52.14 34.86 26.50
N CYS A 177 -53.40 34.91 26.90
CA CYS A 177 -54.46 35.53 26.11
C CYS A 177 -54.23 37.05 26.04
N GLU A 178 -54.16 37.60 24.82
CA GLU A 178 -53.96 39.05 24.61
C GLU A 178 -55.12 39.90 25.14
N PHE A 179 -56.31 39.32 25.33
CA PHE A 179 -57.50 40.05 25.79
C PHE A 179 -57.66 40.06 27.31
N CYS A 180 -57.50 38.91 27.99
CA CYS A 180 -57.72 38.79 29.44
C CYS A 180 -56.46 38.43 30.24
N GLY A 181 -55.31 38.27 29.60
CA GLY A 181 -54.04 37.92 30.24
C GLY A 181 -53.93 36.50 30.77
N THR A 182 -55.01 35.69 30.71
CA THR A 182 -55.01 34.31 31.22
C THR A 182 -54.04 33.44 30.44
N GLU A 183 -53.15 32.76 31.16
CA GLU A 183 -52.29 31.71 30.59
C GLU A 183 -53.14 30.52 30.14
N PHE A 184 -52.87 30.04 28.93
CA PHE A 184 -53.52 28.84 28.41
C PHE A 184 -52.53 27.95 27.69
N PHE A 185 -52.86 26.66 27.66
CA PHE A 185 -52.10 25.63 26.99
C PHE A 185 -52.67 25.39 25.59
N ILE A 186 -51.84 25.44 24.56
CA ILE A 186 -52.24 25.14 23.19
C ILE A 186 -52.51 23.63 23.09
N PRO A 187 -53.68 23.16 22.60
CA PRO A 187 -53.94 21.72 22.45
C PRO A 187 -53.00 21.04 21.43
N ASP A 188 -52.73 19.73 21.61
CA ASP A 188 -51.77 18.98 20.76
C ASP A 188 -52.15 19.00 19.28
N ALA A 189 -53.45 18.93 18.98
CA ALA A 189 -53.93 18.99 17.60
C ALA A 189 -53.59 20.33 16.93
N VAL A 190 -53.71 21.45 17.65
CA VAL A 190 -53.34 22.78 17.13
C VAL A 190 -51.83 22.92 17.05
N TRP A 191 -51.11 22.45 18.08
CA TRP A 191 -49.66 22.52 18.12
C TRP A 191 -48.99 21.72 17.00
N SER A 192 -49.47 20.51 16.72
CA SER A 192 -48.91 19.65 15.65
C SER A 192 -49.20 20.17 14.23
N LEU A 193 -50.24 20.98 14.06
CA LEU A 193 -50.49 21.70 12.80
C LEU A 193 -49.47 22.83 12.58
N LEU A 194 -49.09 23.52 13.66
CA LEU A 194 -48.08 24.60 13.64
C LEU A 194 -46.65 24.07 13.63
N HIS A 195 -46.42 22.93 14.28
CA HIS A 195 -45.12 22.29 14.45
C HIS A 195 -45.20 20.84 13.98
N PRO A 196 -45.18 20.59 12.66
CA PRO A 196 -45.21 19.25 12.12
C PRO A 196 -44.07 18.43 12.70
N VAL A 197 -44.39 17.24 13.21
CA VAL A 197 -43.38 16.31 13.71
C VAL A 197 -42.47 15.95 12.54
N THR A 198 -41.20 16.30 12.64
CA THR A 198 -40.20 15.88 11.66
C THR A 198 -40.00 14.38 11.81
N VAL A 199 -40.19 13.65 10.71
CA VAL A 199 -39.99 12.20 10.68
C VAL A 199 -38.60 11.93 10.12
N ALA A 200 -37.83 11.07 10.78
CA ALA A 200 -36.53 10.67 10.28
C ALA A 200 -36.72 9.85 8.99
N ARG A 201 -36.20 10.39 7.90
CA ARG A 201 -36.24 9.77 6.57
C ARG A 201 -34.85 9.31 6.14
N ASN A 202 -34.82 8.32 5.26
CA ASN A 202 -33.60 7.99 4.53
C ASN A 202 -33.34 9.12 3.53
N TRP A 203 -32.14 9.65 3.53
CA TRP A 203 -31.61 10.49 2.46
C TRP A 203 -30.36 9.83 1.90
N PHE A 204 -30.06 10.06 0.62
CA PHE A 204 -29.04 9.32 -0.10
C PHE A 204 -27.82 10.18 -0.39
N VAL A 205 -26.67 9.51 -0.49
CA VAL A 205 -25.39 10.08 -0.88
C VAL A 205 -24.90 9.29 -2.08
N ARG A 206 -24.48 10.03 -3.11
CA ARG A 206 -23.78 9.49 -4.26
C ARG A 206 -22.28 9.69 -4.06
N PHE A 207 -21.53 8.61 -4.12
CA PHE A 207 -20.07 8.61 -4.10
C PHE A 207 -19.55 8.40 -5.52
N GLU A 208 -18.66 9.28 -5.94
CA GLU A 208 -17.96 9.20 -7.22
C GLU A 208 -16.48 8.87 -6.99
N GLY A 209 -15.87 8.18 -7.96
CA GLY A 209 -14.45 7.85 -7.93
C GLY A 209 -14.02 6.80 -6.89
N THR A 210 -12.70 6.63 -6.80
CA THR A 210 -12.06 5.77 -5.80
C THR A 210 -11.92 6.55 -4.50
N PRO A 211 -12.37 6.03 -3.35
CA PRO A 211 -12.37 6.82 -2.16
C PRO A 211 -10.95 7.08 -1.65
N LYS A 212 -10.74 8.28 -1.09
CA LYS A 212 -9.42 8.75 -0.65
C LYS A 212 -8.75 7.79 0.33
N TRP A 213 -9.52 7.19 1.25
CA TRP A 213 -9.01 6.25 2.25
C TRP A 213 -8.45 4.96 1.61
N LEU A 214 -9.06 4.50 0.51
CA LEU A 214 -8.58 3.31 -0.21
C LEU A 214 -7.27 3.62 -0.94
N LEU A 215 -7.18 4.79 -1.58
CA LEU A 215 -5.96 5.26 -2.22
C LEU A 215 -4.82 5.41 -1.20
N GLN A 216 -5.10 5.96 -0.01
CA GLN A 216 -4.13 6.07 1.08
C GLN A 216 -3.66 4.70 1.56
N ARG A 217 -4.58 3.73 1.70
CA ARG A 217 -4.23 2.35 2.07
C ARG A 217 -3.34 1.69 1.03
N GLN A 218 -3.69 1.78 -0.25
CA GLN A 218 -2.89 1.25 -1.35
C GLN A 218 -1.49 1.88 -1.39
N ARG A 219 -1.40 3.21 -1.21
CA ARG A 219 -0.11 3.91 -1.08
C ARG A 219 0.71 3.41 0.11
N GLY A 220 0.08 3.24 1.27
CA GLY A 220 0.75 2.72 2.47
C GLY A 220 1.26 1.28 2.30
N GLU A 221 0.47 0.42 1.64
CA GLU A 221 0.87 -0.96 1.32
C GLU A 221 2.02 -0.99 0.29
N ALA A 222 1.96 -0.16 -0.75
CA ALA A 222 3.04 0.00 -1.73
C ALA A 222 4.34 0.48 -1.09
N LEU A 223 4.28 1.48 -0.20
CA LEU A 223 5.45 1.97 0.55
C LEU A 223 6.05 0.89 1.46
N LYS A 224 5.20 0.10 2.15
CA LYS A 224 5.67 -1.03 2.97
C LYS A 224 6.35 -2.10 2.11
N GLN A 225 5.82 -2.37 0.92
CA GLN A 225 6.42 -3.33 -0.01
C GLN A 225 7.77 -2.82 -0.53
N GLN A 226 7.87 -1.55 -0.91
CA GLN A 226 9.12 -0.91 -1.32
C GLN A 226 10.17 -0.98 -0.19
N ARG A 227 9.79 -0.68 1.06
CA ARG A 227 10.69 -0.80 2.22
C ARG A 227 11.17 -2.25 2.40
N ARG A 228 10.28 -3.24 2.34
CA ARG A 228 10.66 -4.67 2.45
C ARG A 228 11.60 -5.10 1.34
N GLU A 229 11.39 -4.60 0.12
CA GLU A 229 12.27 -4.89 -1.01
C GLU A 229 13.64 -4.24 -0.83
N GLN A 230 13.70 -2.98 -0.40
CA GLN A 230 14.95 -2.30 -0.05
C GLN A 230 15.70 -3.02 1.07
N GLU A 231 15.01 -3.46 2.12
CA GLU A 231 15.62 -4.25 3.20
C GLU A 231 16.17 -5.59 2.71
N LYS A 232 15.46 -6.28 1.80
CA LYS A 232 15.97 -7.51 1.18
C LYS A 232 17.23 -7.25 0.36
N LYS A 233 17.21 -6.23 -0.51
CA LYS A 233 18.37 -5.82 -1.30
C LYS A 233 19.56 -5.45 -0.40
N HIS A 234 19.30 -4.75 0.70
CA HIS A 234 20.34 -4.39 1.67
C HIS A 234 20.91 -5.61 2.40
N LYS A 235 20.07 -6.58 2.78
CA LYS A 235 20.51 -7.86 3.37
C LYS A 235 21.34 -8.70 2.39
N GLU A 236 20.91 -8.78 1.13
CA GLU A 236 21.64 -9.46 0.06
C GLU A 236 23.00 -8.80 -0.20
N TYR A 237 23.03 -7.47 -0.23
CA TYR A 237 24.26 -6.69 -0.32
C TYR A 237 25.21 -6.99 0.85
N ASN A 238 24.73 -6.93 2.09
CA ASN A 238 25.56 -7.21 3.28
C ASN A 238 26.08 -8.65 3.28
N LYS A 239 25.25 -9.62 2.90
CA LYS A 239 25.67 -11.02 2.77
C LYS A 239 26.72 -11.21 1.68
N ALA A 240 26.62 -10.48 0.56
CA ALA A 240 27.64 -10.51 -0.49
C ALA A 240 28.98 -9.93 0.01
N VAL A 241 28.94 -8.82 0.76
CA VAL A 241 30.12 -8.22 1.38
C VAL A 241 30.76 -9.17 2.40
N GLU A 242 29.97 -9.83 3.25
CA GLU A 242 30.44 -10.81 4.24
C GLU A 242 31.04 -12.06 3.57
N ASN A 243 30.40 -12.57 2.51
CA ASN A 243 30.94 -13.68 1.73
C ASN A 243 32.29 -13.33 1.07
N LEU A 244 32.46 -12.09 0.60
CA LEU A 244 33.73 -11.64 0.03
C LEU A 244 34.80 -11.44 1.13
N SER A 245 34.43 -10.88 2.28
CA SER A 245 35.37 -10.68 3.39
C SER A 245 35.85 -12.00 3.97
N THR A 246 34.97 -12.99 4.13
CA THR A 246 35.34 -14.35 4.56
C THR A 246 36.28 -15.04 3.55
N GLN A 247 36.08 -14.84 2.23
CA GLN A 247 37.01 -15.34 1.22
C GLN A 247 38.40 -14.69 1.32
N ILE A 248 38.47 -13.38 1.56
CA ILE A 248 39.74 -12.67 1.79
C ILE A 248 40.44 -13.21 3.04
N ASN A 249 39.71 -13.31 4.16
CA ASN A 249 40.25 -13.85 5.41
C ASN A 249 40.76 -15.28 5.23
N LYS A 250 40.08 -16.12 4.44
CA LYS A 250 40.54 -17.49 4.14
C LYS A 250 41.83 -17.52 3.31
N LEU A 251 42.03 -16.54 2.41
CA LEU A 251 43.27 -16.40 1.64
C LEU A 251 44.44 -15.86 2.48
N GLU A 252 44.15 -14.98 3.45
CA GLU A 252 45.14 -14.34 4.31
C GLU A 252 45.55 -15.20 5.52
N SER A 253 44.59 -15.85 6.18
CA SER A 253 44.77 -16.63 7.43
C SER A 253 45.60 -17.92 7.27
N GLY A 254 46.34 -18.08 6.18
CA GLY A 254 47.47 -19.00 6.27
C GLY A 254 47.13 -20.49 6.19
N SER A 255 45.97 -20.90 5.68
CA SER A 255 45.78 -22.32 5.29
C SER A 255 46.66 -22.75 4.10
N TRP A 256 47.63 -21.91 3.71
CA TRP A 256 48.79 -22.28 2.91
C TRP A 256 49.53 -23.47 3.49
N GLY A 257 49.55 -23.67 4.81
CA GLY A 257 50.15 -24.85 5.43
C GLY A 257 49.57 -26.15 4.89
N LYS A 258 48.23 -26.26 4.80
CA LYS A 258 47.57 -27.48 4.32
C LYS A 258 47.72 -27.70 2.81
N TYR A 259 47.62 -26.63 2.01
CA TYR A 259 47.79 -26.75 0.55
C TYR A 259 49.25 -26.97 0.18
N ALA A 260 50.20 -26.28 0.81
CA ALA A 260 51.62 -26.52 0.61
C ALA A 260 51.96 -27.97 1.00
N TRP A 261 51.47 -28.46 2.14
CA TRP A 261 51.69 -29.84 2.55
C TRP A 261 51.05 -30.86 1.59
N GLY A 262 49.85 -30.60 1.07
CA GLY A 262 49.22 -31.43 0.05
C GLY A 262 49.98 -31.45 -1.28
N TYR A 263 50.44 -30.30 -1.77
CA TYR A 263 51.29 -30.22 -2.97
C TYR A 263 52.66 -30.86 -2.73
N PHE A 264 53.24 -30.71 -1.54
CA PHE A 264 54.48 -31.39 -1.15
C PHE A 264 54.30 -32.91 -1.17
N ALA A 265 53.24 -33.41 -0.54
CA ALA A 265 52.95 -34.83 -0.49
C ALA A 265 52.70 -35.40 -1.91
N ALA A 266 51.90 -34.72 -2.73
CA ALA A 266 51.65 -35.15 -4.11
C ALA A 266 52.92 -35.10 -4.98
N PHE A 267 53.75 -34.07 -4.80
CA PHE A 267 55.03 -33.94 -5.47
C PHE A 267 56.03 -35.03 -5.03
N MET A 268 56.09 -35.32 -3.73
CA MET A 268 56.91 -36.42 -3.19
C MET A 268 56.43 -37.76 -3.73
N VAL A 269 55.12 -38.04 -3.74
CA VAL A 269 54.57 -39.25 -4.35
C VAL A 269 54.88 -39.33 -5.84
N GLY A 270 54.76 -38.22 -6.59
CA GLY A 270 55.15 -38.17 -8.00
C GLY A 270 56.64 -38.41 -8.23
N MET A 271 57.50 -37.82 -7.40
CA MET A 271 58.95 -38.04 -7.42
C MET A 271 59.32 -39.48 -7.08
N PHE A 272 58.62 -40.13 -6.14
CA PHE A 272 58.81 -41.55 -5.87
C PHE A 272 58.25 -42.41 -7.01
N ALA A 273 57.08 -42.10 -7.56
CA ALA A 273 56.49 -42.86 -8.65
C ALA A 273 57.26 -42.74 -9.98
N ILE A 274 57.94 -41.61 -10.22
CA ILE A 274 58.70 -41.35 -11.45
C ILE A 274 60.20 -41.63 -11.26
N GLY A 275 60.76 -41.32 -10.09
CA GLY A 275 62.19 -41.53 -9.78
C GLY A 275 62.54 -42.98 -9.41
N PHE A 276 61.62 -43.73 -8.81
CA PHE A 276 61.87 -45.12 -8.43
C PHE A 276 61.92 -46.08 -9.65
N PRO A 277 61.16 -45.87 -10.74
CA PRO A 277 61.37 -46.61 -11.98
C PRO A 277 62.60 -46.15 -12.78
N ILE A 278 63.07 -44.90 -12.65
CA ILE A 278 64.24 -44.43 -13.43
C ILE A 278 65.57 -44.99 -12.90
N LEU A 279 65.66 -45.37 -11.62
CA LEU A 279 66.84 -46.08 -11.09
C LEU A 279 66.81 -47.61 -11.32
N PHE A 280 65.67 -48.17 -11.76
CA PHE A 280 65.56 -49.60 -12.08
C PHE A 280 65.21 -49.90 -13.54
N ILE A 281 64.95 -48.88 -14.36
CA ILE A 281 64.67 -49.03 -15.79
C ILE A 281 65.48 -48.00 -16.58
N SER A 282 66.78 -48.25 -16.72
CA SER A 282 67.36 -48.38 -18.06
C SER A 282 68.75 -49.06 -17.95
N PRO A 283 68.97 -50.13 -18.74
CA PRO A 283 68.97 -49.99 -20.19
C PRO A 283 67.82 -50.77 -20.83
N LEU A 284 66.68 -50.11 -21.04
CA LEU A 284 65.66 -50.57 -21.98
C LEU A 284 64.77 -49.40 -22.42
N SER A 285 65.40 -48.33 -22.90
CA SER A 285 64.72 -47.25 -23.62
C SER A 285 65.46 -46.93 -24.93
N LYS A 286 65.54 -47.93 -25.81
CA LYS A 286 65.47 -47.72 -27.26
C LYS A 286 64.14 -48.29 -27.72
N MET A 287 63.05 -47.56 -27.54
CA MET A 287 61.89 -47.52 -28.44
C MET A 287 60.82 -46.61 -27.84
N VAL A 288 60.01 -46.04 -28.74
CA VAL A 288 58.88 -45.15 -28.51
C VAL A 288 59.24 -43.69 -28.28
N GLY A 289 59.49 -43.02 -29.41
CA GLY A 289 59.25 -41.59 -29.52
C GLY A 289 57.77 -41.30 -29.81
N GLN A 290 57.21 -40.27 -29.18
CA GLN A 290 56.08 -39.47 -29.69
C GLN A 290 55.91 -38.24 -28.79
N LYS A 291 56.42 -37.08 -29.20
CA LYS A 291 55.65 -35.94 -29.77
C LYS A 291 54.50 -35.44 -28.89
N ILE A 292 54.74 -34.34 -28.16
CA ILE A 292 53.69 -33.37 -27.83
C ILE A 292 54.24 -31.97 -28.12
N CYS A 293 53.40 -31.19 -28.80
CA CYS A 293 53.73 -29.95 -29.50
C CYS A 293 53.90 -28.75 -28.56
N ASP A 294 55.03 -28.07 -28.66
CA ASP A 294 55.15 -26.65 -28.33
C ASP A 294 54.82 -25.83 -29.58
N GLY A 295 53.73 -25.07 -29.55
CA GLY A 295 53.34 -24.19 -30.64
C GLY A 295 52.13 -23.34 -30.30
N GLU A 296 52.12 -22.10 -30.79
CA GLU A 296 50.99 -21.17 -30.66
C GLU A 296 49.71 -21.74 -31.27
N TYR A 297 48.63 -21.69 -30.47
CA TYR A 297 47.31 -22.16 -30.85
C TYR A 297 46.51 -21.03 -31.52
N GLN A 298 46.13 -21.19 -32.79
CA GLN A 298 45.06 -20.35 -33.35
C GLN A 298 43.69 -20.94 -33.03
N ARG A 299 42.90 -20.14 -32.31
CA ARG A 299 41.51 -20.44 -31.93
C ARG A 299 40.58 -20.05 -33.09
N ARG A 300 39.82 -21.01 -33.64
CA ARG A 300 38.65 -20.70 -34.48
C ARG A 300 37.39 -21.28 -33.86
N THR A 301 36.40 -20.42 -33.68
CA THR A 301 35.06 -20.76 -33.22
C THR A 301 34.16 -21.06 -34.42
N PHE A 302 33.50 -22.21 -34.39
CA PHE A 302 32.44 -22.53 -35.34
C PHE A 302 31.11 -22.57 -34.60
N SER A 303 30.12 -21.86 -35.15
CA SER A 303 28.74 -21.83 -34.67
C SER A 303 27.85 -22.60 -35.65
N SER A 304 27.16 -23.61 -35.15
CA SER A 304 26.11 -24.33 -35.88
C SER A 304 25.00 -24.67 -34.87
N GLY A 305 23.90 -23.92 -34.92
CA GLY A 305 22.81 -23.99 -33.94
C GLY A 305 23.19 -23.55 -32.52
N ASN A 306 22.41 -23.97 -31.52
CA ASN A 306 22.57 -23.58 -30.09
C ASN A 306 23.79 -24.18 -29.37
N LYS A 307 24.82 -24.64 -30.08
CA LYS A 307 26.06 -25.15 -29.48
C LYS A 307 27.30 -24.60 -30.18
N THR A 308 28.22 -24.06 -29.39
CA THR A 308 29.53 -23.57 -29.83
C THR A 308 30.59 -24.65 -29.57
N SER A 309 31.41 -24.98 -30.55
CA SER A 309 32.56 -25.89 -30.38
C SER A 309 33.86 -25.26 -30.87
N ILE A 310 34.97 -25.57 -30.20
CA ILE A 310 36.31 -25.04 -30.48
C ILE A 310 37.20 -26.22 -30.90
N LYS A 311 37.88 -26.10 -32.05
CA LYS A 311 38.88 -27.09 -32.52
C LYS A 311 40.23 -26.40 -32.73
N PHE A 312 41.31 -27.12 -32.41
CA PHE A 312 42.69 -26.67 -32.57
C PHE A 312 43.39 -27.48 -33.69
N TYR A 313 44.20 -26.81 -34.52
CA TYR A 313 44.95 -27.44 -35.61
C TYR A 313 46.43 -27.05 -35.51
N CYS A 314 47.36 -27.99 -35.78
CA CYS A 314 48.81 -27.78 -35.71
C CYS A 314 49.42 -27.58 -37.12
N LYS A 315 50.18 -26.49 -37.32
CA LYS A 315 50.86 -26.16 -38.59
C LYS A 315 52.32 -26.67 -38.53
N LYS A 316 52.76 -27.44 -39.52
CA LYS A 316 54.10 -28.05 -39.59
C LYS A 316 55.16 -27.04 -40.06
N GLY A 317 56.27 -26.93 -39.32
CA GLY A 317 57.54 -26.41 -39.83
C GLY A 317 58.41 -25.70 -38.79
N ALA A 318 59.30 -26.44 -38.12
CA ALA A 318 60.57 -25.94 -37.56
C ALA A 318 61.42 -27.10 -37.02
N SER A 319 62.73 -27.04 -37.25
CA SER A 319 63.79 -27.94 -36.78
C SER A 319 64.13 -27.72 -35.31
N VAL A 320 64.38 -28.81 -34.58
CA VAL A 320 64.83 -28.79 -33.17
C VAL A 320 66.35 -29.02 -33.16
N GLU A 321 67.11 -28.04 -32.68
CA GLU A 321 68.49 -28.25 -32.27
C GLU A 321 68.51 -29.08 -30.98
N SER A 322 69.32 -30.13 -30.99
CA SER A 322 69.51 -31.06 -29.87
C SER A 322 70.19 -30.34 -28.70
N LEU A 323 69.51 -30.30 -27.55
CA LEU A 323 70.11 -29.96 -26.27
C LEU A 323 70.82 -31.18 -25.68
N ASP A 324 72.14 -31.12 -25.59
CA ASP A 324 72.96 -32.05 -24.83
C ASP A 324 72.61 -31.94 -23.33
N ALA A 325 71.77 -32.87 -22.86
CA ALA A 325 71.50 -33.03 -21.44
C ALA A 325 72.68 -33.77 -20.78
N LYS A 326 73.64 -33.01 -20.25
CA LYS A 326 74.63 -33.53 -19.29
C LYS A 326 73.90 -33.95 -18.02
N MET A 327 73.61 -35.23 -17.91
CA MET A 327 72.97 -35.87 -16.77
C MET A 327 73.99 -35.95 -15.62
N PHE A 328 74.01 -34.92 -14.77
CA PHE A 328 74.80 -34.93 -13.54
C PHE A 328 74.17 -35.93 -12.55
N LEU A 329 74.87 -37.06 -12.34
CA LEU A 329 74.60 -38.00 -11.25
C LEU A 329 74.94 -37.34 -9.92
N PHE A 330 73.97 -36.63 -9.35
CA PHE A 330 74.06 -36.10 -8.00
C PHE A 330 73.79 -37.24 -7.00
N GLY A 331 74.75 -37.50 -6.11
CA GLY A 331 74.58 -38.45 -5.02
C GLY A 331 73.39 -38.10 -4.11
N PRO A 332 72.86 -39.05 -3.31
CA PRO A 332 71.59 -38.91 -2.59
C PRO A 332 71.48 -37.68 -1.68
N GLY A 333 72.60 -37.11 -1.22
CA GLY A 333 72.61 -35.87 -0.43
C GLY A 333 72.32 -34.59 -1.22
N ALA A 334 72.65 -34.53 -2.52
CA ALA A 334 72.46 -33.34 -3.35
C ALA A 334 71.01 -33.19 -3.85
N GLY A 335 70.26 -34.29 -3.98
CA GLY A 335 68.83 -34.24 -4.31
C GLY A 335 67.99 -33.55 -3.22
N ILE A 336 68.32 -33.79 -1.94
CA ILE A 336 67.61 -33.15 -0.81
C ILE A 336 67.85 -31.64 -0.80
N LEU A 337 69.09 -31.20 -1.03
CA LEU A 337 69.43 -29.77 -1.12
C LEU A 337 68.76 -29.10 -2.31
N PHE A 338 68.68 -29.78 -3.47
CA PHE A 338 67.99 -29.27 -4.65
C PHE A 338 66.47 -29.15 -4.46
N LEU A 339 65.86 -30.10 -3.76
CA LEU A 339 64.43 -30.01 -3.41
C LEU A 339 64.16 -28.92 -2.38
N ALA A 340 65.04 -28.74 -1.39
CA ALA A 340 64.94 -27.66 -0.43
C ALA A 340 65.06 -26.28 -1.12
N THR A 341 65.99 -26.12 -2.07
CA THR A 341 66.13 -24.87 -2.82
C THR A 341 64.94 -24.61 -3.74
N LEU A 342 64.46 -25.61 -4.48
CA LEU A 342 63.23 -25.49 -5.27
C LEU A 342 62.02 -25.11 -4.40
N TRP A 343 61.90 -25.73 -3.23
CA TRP A 343 60.85 -25.40 -2.26
C TRP A 343 60.93 -23.94 -1.80
N THR A 344 62.13 -23.46 -1.44
CA THR A 344 62.33 -22.06 -1.04
C THR A 344 62.04 -21.07 -2.16
N LEU A 345 62.26 -21.45 -3.43
CA LEU A 345 61.96 -20.62 -4.59
C LEU A 345 60.46 -20.62 -4.98
N CYS A 346 59.75 -21.74 -4.78
CA CYS A 346 58.33 -21.82 -5.11
C CYS A 346 57.43 -21.06 -4.11
N ILE A 347 57.75 -21.07 -2.81
CA ILE A 347 56.97 -20.38 -1.77
C ILE A 347 56.68 -18.90 -2.11
N PRO A 348 57.66 -18.06 -2.49
CA PRO A 348 57.40 -16.65 -2.82
C PRO A 348 56.47 -16.48 -4.02
N VAL A 349 56.56 -17.32 -5.06
CA VAL A 349 55.68 -17.26 -6.24
C VAL A 349 54.23 -17.54 -5.86
N PHE A 350 53.99 -18.55 -5.01
CA PHE A 350 52.66 -18.87 -4.50
C PHE A 350 52.09 -17.74 -3.62
N ARG A 351 52.91 -17.16 -2.74
CA ARG A 351 52.54 -15.97 -1.94
C ARG A 351 52.19 -14.77 -2.81
N LEU A 352 52.90 -14.57 -3.92
CA LEU A 352 52.63 -13.47 -4.86
C LEU A 352 51.29 -13.65 -5.58
N LYS A 353 50.99 -14.87 -6.07
CA LYS A 353 49.68 -15.18 -6.68
C LYS A 353 48.53 -15.01 -5.68
N ALA A 354 48.73 -15.42 -4.42
CA ALA A 354 47.78 -15.22 -3.33
C ALA A 354 47.44 -13.74 -3.11
N ARG A 355 48.48 -12.92 -2.94
CA ARG A 355 48.37 -11.47 -2.72
C ARG A 355 47.67 -10.80 -3.89
N LYS A 356 48.00 -11.18 -5.13
CA LYS A 356 47.32 -10.64 -6.31
C LYS A 356 45.82 -10.96 -6.31
N LYS A 357 45.43 -12.19 -5.96
CA LYS A 357 44.01 -12.58 -5.85
C LYS A 357 43.29 -11.85 -4.70
N ALA A 358 43.95 -11.69 -3.55
CA ALA A 358 43.40 -10.94 -2.42
C ALA A 358 43.18 -9.45 -2.78
N ASN A 359 44.12 -8.84 -3.51
CA ASN A 359 43.98 -7.45 -3.96
C ASN A 359 42.81 -7.27 -4.93
N ILE A 360 42.59 -8.20 -5.87
CA ILE A 360 41.42 -8.17 -6.77
C ILE A 360 40.10 -8.26 -5.97
N LEU A 361 40.03 -9.13 -4.95
CA LEU A 361 38.84 -9.24 -4.10
C LEU A 361 38.60 -7.98 -3.26
N ARG A 362 39.67 -7.34 -2.73
CA ARG A 362 39.56 -6.06 -2.02
C ARG A 362 39.06 -4.96 -2.96
N GLU A 363 39.54 -4.92 -4.19
CA GLU A 363 39.07 -3.99 -5.21
C GLU A 363 37.58 -4.21 -5.54
N GLN A 364 37.14 -5.47 -5.65
CA GLN A 364 35.71 -5.79 -5.81
C GLN A 364 34.86 -5.32 -4.62
N ILE A 365 35.32 -5.51 -3.38
CA ILE A 365 34.63 -4.98 -2.19
C ILE A 365 34.60 -3.45 -2.22
N ASN A 366 35.70 -2.80 -2.56
CA ASN A 366 35.77 -1.35 -2.65
C ASN A 366 34.83 -0.81 -3.73
N ASN A 367 34.75 -1.47 -4.89
CA ASN A 367 33.81 -1.12 -5.95
C ASN A 367 32.35 -1.30 -5.48
N LEU A 368 32.03 -2.40 -4.79
CA LEU A 368 30.71 -2.62 -4.21
C LEU A 368 30.36 -1.60 -3.11
N LYS A 369 31.34 -1.16 -2.32
CA LYS A 369 31.15 -0.10 -1.32
C LYS A 369 30.99 1.27 -1.96
N ALA A 370 31.73 1.55 -3.04
CA ALA A 370 31.66 2.80 -3.79
C ALA A 370 30.31 2.96 -4.50
N THR A 371 29.70 1.87 -5.01
CA THR A 371 28.34 1.92 -5.56
C THR A 371 27.27 2.12 -4.49
N GLY A 372 27.61 1.93 -3.22
CA GLY A 372 26.66 1.95 -2.10
C GLY A 372 25.62 0.83 -2.17
N PRO A 373 24.78 0.69 -1.13
CA PRO A 373 23.55 -0.09 -1.28
C PRO A 373 22.66 0.59 -2.34
N PRO A 374 21.84 -0.18 -3.08
CA PRO A 374 20.92 0.39 -4.06
C PRO A 374 19.99 1.40 -3.36
N GLN A 375 20.14 2.68 -3.70
CA GLN A 375 19.21 3.72 -3.29
C GLN A 375 17.97 3.57 -4.17
N GLY A 376 16.81 3.37 -3.55
CA GLY A 376 15.57 3.14 -4.27
C GLY A 376 14.44 4.03 -3.82
#